data_AF-A0A527Y4A3-F1
#
_entry.id   AF-A0A527Y4A3-F1
#
_cell.length_a   1.000
_cell.length_b   1.000
_cell.length_c   1.000
_cell.angle_alpha   90.00
_cell.angle_beta   90.00
_cell.angle_gamma   90.00
#
_symmetry.space_group_name_H-M   'P 1'
#
loop_
_entity.id
_entity.type
_entity.pdbx_description
1 polymer ?
#
loop_
_entity_poly.entity_id
_entity_poly.type
_entity_poly.pdbx_seq_one_letter_code
_entity_poly.pdbx_strand_id
1 'polypeptide(L)' 'RRWGPFQMVTTENGANLDYMDTSGEIRPQHYAFLVSEAEFDEIFARIRERDLPYWADPGRTQLGEINH' A
#
# COMPACT_ATOMS: atom_id res chain seq x y z
N ARG A 1 11.62 5.10 10.59
CA ARG A 1 12.19 6.05 11.58
C ARG A 1 11.19 6.19 12.71
N ARG A 2 11.58 6.35 13.98
CA ARG A 2 10.64 6.67 15.07
C ARG A 2 10.61 8.17 15.35
N TRP A 3 9.43 8.74 15.57
CA TRP A 3 9.24 10.11 16.01
C TRP A 3 8.04 10.18 16.95
N GLY A 4 8.28 10.48 18.23
CA GLY A 4 7.24 10.38 19.26
C GLY A 4 6.59 8.98 19.27
N PRO A 5 5.24 8.89 19.27
CA PRO A 5 4.53 7.60 19.23
C PRO A 5 4.51 6.95 17.84
N PHE A 6 5.08 7.60 16.81
CA PHE A 6 4.92 7.19 15.43
C PHE A 6 6.10 6.37 14.90
N GLN A 7 5.77 5.34 14.12
CA GLN A 7 6.68 4.66 13.20
C GLN A 7 6.48 5.23 11.79
N MET A 8 7.44 6.02 11.34
CA MET A 8 7.37 6.72 10.05
C MET A 8 7.89 5.86 8.89
N VAL A 9 7.15 5.88 7.79
CA VAL A 9 7.54 5.41 6.45
C VAL A 9 7.52 6.62 5.52
N THR A 10 8.68 7.00 4.98
CA THR A 10 8.82 8.15 4.08
C THR A 10 8.82 7.67 2.64
N THR A 11 7.96 8.26 1.81
CA THR A 11 7.94 8.04 0.36
C THR A 11 8.95 8.93 -0.35
N GLU A 12 9.30 8.61 -1.59
CA GLU A 12 10.29 9.36 -2.37
C GLU A 12 9.95 10.85 -2.51
N ASN A 13 8.66 11.17 -2.67
CA ASN A 13 8.18 12.55 -2.76
C ASN A 13 8.18 13.31 -1.42
N GLY A 14 8.80 12.76 -0.37
CA GLY A 14 8.96 13.39 0.94
C GLY A 14 7.73 13.36 1.85
N ALA A 15 6.63 12.72 1.42
CA ALA A 15 5.48 12.49 2.29
C ALA A 15 5.80 11.39 3.32
N ASN A 16 5.14 11.47 4.48
CA ASN A 16 5.28 10.46 5.53
C ASN A 16 3.94 9.76 5.78
N LEU A 17 3.98 8.44 5.88
CA LEU A 17 2.96 7.64 6.54
C LEU A 17 3.44 7.38 7.97
N ASP A 18 2.80 8.06 8.92
CA ASP A 18 3.14 8.00 10.34
C ASP A 18 2.21 6.99 11.05
N TYR A 19 2.66 5.74 11.17
CA TYR A 19 1.89 4.68 11.82
C TYR A 19 1.90 4.87 13.33
N MET A 20 0.73 4.81 13.97
CA MET A 20 0.56 4.82 15.42
C MET A 20 -0.27 3.63 15.83
N ASP A 21 0.15 2.94 16.90
CA ASP A 21 -0.63 1.85 17.47
C ASP A 21 -1.94 2.37 18.06
N THR A 22 -3.02 1.61 17.87
CA THR A 22 -4.33 1.88 18.47
C THR A 22 -5.00 0.58 18.86
N SER A 23 -5.78 0.62 19.95
CA SER A 23 -6.65 -0.48 20.36
C SER A 23 -8.07 -0.36 19.79
N GLY A 24 -8.36 0.73 19.09
CA GLY A 24 -9.67 0.96 18.45
C GLY A 24 -9.79 0.30 17.08
N GLU A 25 -11.00 0.30 16.53
CA GLU A 25 -11.24 -0.14 15.15
C GLU A 25 -10.50 0.76 14.15
N ILE A 26 -9.78 0.13 13.21
CA ILE A 26 -9.11 0.84 12.12
C ILE A 26 -10.10 1.03 10.97
N ARG A 27 -10.55 2.27 10.76
CA ARG A 27 -11.37 2.60 9.59
C ARG A 27 -10.52 2.52 8.31
N PRO A 28 -10.99 1.86 7.24
CA PRO A 28 -10.24 1.76 5.98
C PRO A 28 -9.96 3.14 5.38
N GLN A 29 -8.72 3.38 5.00
CA GLN A 29 -8.27 4.57 4.27
C GLN A 29 -7.69 4.17 2.92
N HIS A 30 -7.68 5.10 1.96
CA HIS A 30 -7.15 4.88 0.63
C HIS A 30 -5.85 5.67 0.43
N TYR A 31 -4.76 4.96 0.16
CA TYR A 31 -3.47 5.52 -0.20
C TYR A 31 -3.06 4.97 -1.57
N ALA A 32 -2.89 5.87 -2.54
CA ALA A 32 -2.44 5.54 -3.89
C ALA A 32 -0.99 6.00 -4.06
N PHE A 33 -0.14 5.13 -4.59
CA PHE A 33 1.28 5.39 -4.83
C PHE A 33 1.54 5.41 -6.33
N LEU A 34 2.10 6.51 -6.82
CA LEU A 34 2.63 6.57 -8.18
C LEU A 34 4.03 5.96 -8.16
N VAL A 35 4.28 5.01 -9.06
CA VAL A 35 5.54 4.28 -9.19
C VAL A 35 5.92 4.16 -10.67
N SER A 36 7.19 3.90 -10.96
CA SER A 36 7.64 3.56 -12.31
C SER A 36 7.18 2.15 -12.73
N GLU A 37 7.28 1.82 -14.02
CA GLU A 37 6.94 0.47 -14.53
C GLU A 37 7.81 -0.62 -13.91
N ALA A 38 9.12 -0.38 -13.76
CA ALA A 38 10.03 -1.34 -13.14
C ALA A 38 9.68 -1.59 -11.66
N GLU A 39 9.36 -0.53 -10.92
CA GLU A 39 8.91 -0.65 -9.54
C GLU A 39 7.56 -1.34 -9.44
N PHE A 40 6.64 -1.10 -10.38
CA PHE A 40 5.36 -1.80 -10.44
C PHE A 40 5.58 -3.31 -10.54
N ASP A 41 6.42 -3.77 -11.47
CA ASP A 41 6.72 -5.20 -11.64
C ASP A 41 7.32 -5.82 -10.37
N GLU A 42 8.27 -5.14 -9.73
CA GLU A 42 8.89 -5.61 -8.48
C GLU A 42 7.89 -5.66 -7.32
N ILE A 43 7.07 -4.62 -7.15
CA ILE A 43 6.05 -4.55 -6.09
C ILE A 43 5.00 -5.63 -6.31
N PHE A 44 4.53 -5.78 -7.55
CA PHE A 44 3.51 -6.75 -7.90
C PHE A 44 4.02 -8.20 -7.75
N ALA A 45 5.30 -8.47 -8.05
CA ALA A 45 5.91 -9.75 -7.76
C ALA A 45 5.82 -10.10 -6.26
N ARG A 46 6.15 -9.15 -5.37
CA ARG A 46 6.05 -9.34 -3.91
C ARG A 46 4.61 -9.55 -3.43
N ILE A 47 3.62 -8.93 -4.08
CA ILE A 47 2.19 -9.16 -3.78
C ILE A 47 1.82 -10.61 -4.10
N ARG A 48 2.22 -11.12 -5.28
CA ARG A 48 1.95 -12.50 -5.72
C ARG A 48 2.70 -13.53 -4.88
N GLU A 49 3.97 -13.31 -4.59
CA GLU A 49 4.78 -14.20 -3.74
C GLU A 49 4.19 -14.40 -2.33
N ARG A 50 3.46 -13.39 -1.84
CA ARG A 50 2.79 -13.42 -0.53
C ARG A 50 1.34 -13.88 -0.60
N ASP A 51 0.85 -14.28 -1.78
CA ASP A 51 -0.52 -14.71 -2.04
C ASP A 51 -1.57 -13.69 -1.52
N LEU A 52 -1.29 -12.40 -1.69
CA LEU A 52 -2.21 -11.33 -1.29
C LEU A 52 -3.28 -11.11 -2.37
N PRO A 53 -4.57 -11.02 -2.01
CA PRO A 53 -5.61 -10.72 -2.99
C PRO A 53 -5.46 -9.29 -3.51
N TYR A 54 -5.63 -9.12 -4.82
CA TYR A 54 -5.57 -7.85 -5.53
C TYR A 54 -6.71 -7.75 -6.54
N TRP A 55 -7.02 -6.53 -6.98
CA TRP A 55 -8.12 -6.23 -7.89
C TRP A 55 -7.75 -5.14 -8.87
N ALA A 56 -8.34 -5.18 -10.07
CA ALA A 56 -8.17 -4.13 -11.08
C ALA A 56 -8.95 -2.85 -10.73
N ASP A 57 -10.05 -2.99 -9.97
CA ASP A 57 -10.98 -1.90 -9.64
C ASP A 57 -11.02 -1.56 -8.13
N PRO A 58 -11.25 -0.28 -7.77
CA PRO A 58 -11.44 0.13 -6.38
C PRO A 58 -12.63 -0.52 -5.67
N GLY A 59 -13.65 -0.95 -6.43
CA GLY A 59 -14.83 -1.64 -5.92
C GLY A 59 -14.57 -3.10 -5.51
N ARG A 60 -13.36 -3.63 -5.79
CA ARG A 60 -12.95 -5.02 -5.52
C ARG A 60 -13.86 -6.06 -6.17
N THR A 61 -14.27 -5.80 -7.41
CA THR A 61 -15.16 -6.69 -8.18
C THR A 61 -14.40 -7.61 -9.14
N GLN A 62 -13.16 -7.26 -9.50
CA GLN A 62 -12.31 -7.99 -10.45
C GLN A 62 -11.10 -8.61 -9.76
N LEU A 63 -11.31 -9.73 -9.04
CA LEU A 63 -10.26 -10.39 -8.25
C LEU A 63 -9.19 -11.03 -9.15
N GLY A 64 -7.93 -10.78 -8.83
CA GLY A 64 -6.79 -11.37 -9.55
C GLY A 64 -6.46 -10.70 -10.88
N GLU A 65 -7.11 -9.58 -11.20
CA GLU A 65 -6.90 -8.82 -12.43
C GLU A 65 -6.12 -7.52 -12.16
N ILE A 66 -5.43 -7.02 -13.19
CA ILE A 66 -4.83 -5.69 -13.24
C ILE A 66 -5.36 -4.91 -14.46
N ASN A 67 -5.21 -3.58 -14.44
CA ASN A 67 -5.58 -2.76 -15.61
C ASN A 67 -4.56 -2.96 -16.75
N HIS A 68 -5.05 -2.96 -17.99
CA HIS A 68 -4.25 -3.03 -19.23
C HIS A 68 -4.32 -1.72 -20.02
#